data_AF-A0A0W0VKZ3-F1
#
_entry.id   AF-A0A0W0VKZ3-F1
#
_cell.length_a   1.000
_cell.length_b   1.000
_cell.length_c   1.000
_cell.angle_alpha   90.00
_cell.angle_beta   90.00
_cell.angle_gamma   90.00
#
_symmetry.space_group_name_H-M   'P 1'
#
loop_
_entity.id
_entity.type
_entity.pdbx_description
1 polymer ?
#
loop_
_entity_poly.entity_id
_entity_poly.type
_entity_poly.pdbx_seq_one_letter_code
_entity_poly.pdbx_strand_id
1 'polypeptide(L)'
;MGERKKYAVTFCAMDQEAGSNPLWHSLLLLSELDVNSRKMRVVDHFGYYGVPSTQRNSWISQFKIKLGLDIDFNGNHGILRSEELRFLDLGKGLHGVTFELSKEKFEALQKKCRDMINAQEKAIKEKIKPLHLSDKPSQKTRLYSYEHLSPHIYALEKAQAHDNQTEPRLKPFQVNFSFQLNPFMGLWGPSLKGSYTCKTQALNLLKGILTQQQIDRLSENGKHPNIPRYSGKMEKILLHSTGPLRKHTKRSGEMVCYRDWNDPDVELYWTIPPQEYEILSSETGSLFKLSEEYCDEAKAVASKLQCLEWLFINAQFPQSFQQYQRDLINYIHTCYESFSIIAPKKAKTKITGWKGYALSLLSLPRDEDEKDLLEKIKQGKNLLNSLYIAVVDNWEIDENCPFENERTQNNNVFDMSSSDEEEYYNPLEALAAYLGIEDKKKLCSIVGRSYLEPEEQKEKDDNLVPH
;
A
#
# COMPACT_ATOMS: atom_id res chain seq x y z
N MET A 1 26.25 -6.55 22.31
CA MET A 1 25.19 -5.53 22.47
C MET A 1 23.97 -6.05 21.76
N GLY A 2 22.88 -6.36 22.48
CA GLY A 2 21.68 -6.92 21.84
C GLY A 2 20.99 -5.89 20.94
N GLU A 3 20.52 -6.33 19.76
CA GLU A 3 19.70 -5.51 18.86
C GLU A 3 18.49 -4.94 19.62
N ARG A 4 18.44 -3.62 19.79
CA ARG A 4 17.26 -2.95 20.33
C ARG A 4 16.23 -2.82 19.21
N LYS A 5 15.43 -3.86 18.98
CA LYS A 5 14.27 -3.76 18.08
C LYS A 5 13.08 -3.17 18.82
N LYS A 6 12.29 -2.34 18.13
CA LYS A 6 10.95 -1.93 18.59
C LYS A 6 9.91 -2.64 17.73
N TYR A 7 8.82 -3.06 18.35
CA TYR A 7 7.79 -3.88 17.71
C TYR A 7 6.46 -3.13 17.68
N ALA A 8 5.73 -3.28 16.60
CA ALA A 8 4.41 -2.66 16.47
C ALA A 8 3.43 -3.54 15.71
N VAL A 9 2.15 -3.36 16.00
CA VAL A 9 1.06 -3.85 15.17
C VAL A 9 0.26 -2.67 14.64
N THR A 10 -0.10 -2.73 13.37
CA THR A 10 -0.98 -1.75 12.72
C THR A 10 -2.27 -2.45 12.34
N PHE A 11 -3.39 -1.93 12.83
CA PHE A 11 -4.68 -2.24 12.24
C PHE A 11 -4.83 -1.35 11.01
N CYS A 12 -4.99 -1.96 9.84
CA CYS A 12 -5.08 -1.26 8.57
C CYS A 12 -6.40 -1.60 7.85
N ALA A 13 -6.92 -0.64 7.11
CA ALA A 13 -8.06 -0.77 6.22
C ALA A 13 -7.69 -0.25 4.82
N MET A 14 -7.92 -1.09 3.81
CA MET A 14 -7.75 -0.77 2.40
C MET A 14 -9.05 -0.26 1.81
N ASP A 15 -9.02 0.92 1.20
CA ASP A 15 -10.16 1.50 0.51
C ASP A 15 -10.21 1.11 -0.98
N GLN A 16 -11.08 1.78 -1.73
CA GLN A 16 -11.30 1.50 -3.15
C GLN A 16 -10.12 1.95 -4.04
N GLU A 17 -9.29 2.91 -3.60
CA GLU A 17 -8.10 3.34 -4.33
C GLU A 17 -7.02 2.26 -4.36
N ALA A 18 -6.98 1.41 -3.32
CA ALA A 18 -6.15 0.20 -3.25
C ALA A 18 -6.82 -1.03 -3.93
N GLY A 19 -8.00 -0.86 -4.53
CA GLY A 19 -8.72 -1.93 -5.23
C GLY A 19 -9.70 -2.73 -4.37
N SER A 20 -10.03 -2.28 -3.15
CA SER A 20 -11.03 -2.95 -2.30
C SER A 20 -12.47 -2.63 -2.75
N ASN A 21 -13.42 -3.44 -2.25
CA ASN A 21 -14.85 -3.19 -2.45
C ASN A 21 -15.34 -1.98 -1.59
N PRO A 22 -16.60 -1.50 -1.77
CA PRO A 22 -17.11 -0.33 -1.04
C PRO A 22 -17.19 -0.47 0.49
N LEU A 23 -17.11 -1.69 1.04
CA LEU A 23 -17.05 -1.95 2.48
C LEU A 23 -15.61 -1.94 3.02
N TRP A 24 -14.64 -1.78 2.13
CA TRP A 24 -13.20 -1.82 2.39
C TRP A 24 -12.74 -3.20 2.89
N HIS A 25 -11.44 -3.35 3.13
CA HIS A 25 -10.87 -4.59 3.64
C HIS A 25 -9.90 -4.33 4.79
N SER A 26 -10.04 -5.04 5.91
CA SER A 26 -9.13 -4.91 7.05
C SER A 26 -8.05 -5.97 7.04
N LEU A 27 -6.85 -5.55 7.44
CA LEU A 27 -5.67 -6.41 7.61
C LEU A 27 -4.87 -5.97 8.85
N LEU A 28 -3.95 -6.82 9.28
CA LEU A 28 -2.94 -6.51 10.29
C LEU A 28 -1.57 -6.41 9.63
N LEU A 29 -0.79 -5.40 9.99
CA LEU A 29 0.63 -5.32 9.65
C LEU A 29 1.44 -5.45 10.94
N LEU A 30 2.41 -6.34 10.97
CA LEU A 30 3.35 -6.48 12.06
C LEU A 30 4.68 -5.91 11.60
N SER A 31 5.22 -4.95 12.35
CA SER A 31 6.40 -4.21 11.96
C SER A 31 7.48 -4.21 13.03
N GLU A 32 8.72 -4.24 12.58
CA GLU A 32 9.92 -4.11 13.39
C GLU A 32 10.67 -2.85 12.97
N LEU A 33 11.00 -2.00 13.94
CA LEU A 33 12.01 -0.97 13.75
C LEU A 33 13.37 -1.58 14.03
N ASP A 34 14.21 -1.63 13.01
CA ASP A 34 15.64 -1.86 13.18
C ASP A 34 16.34 -0.52 13.43
N VAL A 35 16.94 -0.40 14.61
CA VAL A 35 17.65 0.81 15.05
C VAL A 35 18.91 1.07 14.21
N ASN A 36 19.50 0.03 13.60
CA ASN A 36 20.70 0.18 12.77
C ASN A 36 20.36 0.72 11.38
N SER A 37 19.43 0.07 10.66
CA SER A 37 18.96 0.55 9.35
C SER A 37 18.08 1.80 9.46
N ARG A 38 17.56 2.10 10.65
CA ARG A 38 16.64 3.22 10.94
C ARG A 38 15.40 3.21 10.05
N LYS A 39 15.00 2.02 9.61
CA LYS A 39 13.81 1.79 8.81
C LYS A 39 12.86 0.88 9.58
N MET A 40 11.58 1.16 9.43
CA MET A 40 10.52 0.31 9.97
C MET A 40 10.08 -0.66 8.88
N ARG A 41 10.39 -1.95 9.09
CA ARG A 41 10.10 -3.04 8.15
C ARG A 41 8.81 -3.73 8.56
N VAL A 42 7.93 -4.02 7.63
CA VAL A 42 6.80 -4.92 7.83
C VAL A 42 7.33 -6.35 7.68
N VAL A 43 7.19 -7.17 8.72
CA VAL A 43 7.72 -8.54 8.75
C VAL A 43 6.66 -9.59 8.54
N ASP A 44 5.41 -9.27 8.85
CA ASP A 44 4.25 -10.10 8.54
C ASP A 44 3.04 -9.19 8.26
N HIS A 45 2.14 -9.67 7.42
CA HIS A 45 0.86 -9.02 7.14
C HIS A 45 -0.22 -10.08 6.99
N PHE A 46 -1.40 -9.85 7.57
CA PHE A 46 -2.47 -10.84 7.61
C PHE A 46 -3.82 -10.24 7.24
N GLY A 47 -4.44 -10.82 6.22
CA GLY A 47 -5.79 -10.54 5.76
C GLY A 47 -6.71 -11.72 5.98
N TYR A 48 -7.97 -11.44 6.29
CA TYR A 48 -8.99 -12.48 6.41
C TYR A 48 -10.02 -12.38 5.30
N TYR A 49 -10.08 -13.40 4.44
CA TYR A 49 -10.81 -13.37 3.18
C TYR A 49 -12.00 -14.32 3.19
N GLY A 50 -13.18 -13.83 2.80
CA GLY A 50 -14.34 -14.69 2.56
C GLY A 50 -14.14 -15.55 1.31
N VAL A 51 -14.55 -16.81 1.38
CA VAL A 51 -14.42 -17.73 0.24
C VAL A 51 -15.41 -17.35 -0.87
N PRO A 52 -15.02 -17.43 -2.17
CA PRO A 52 -15.86 -17.00 -3.27
C PRO A 52 -17.23 -17.68 -3.31
N SER A 53 -18.25 -16.94 -3.76
CA SER A 53 -19.61 -17.46 -3.77
C SER A 53 -19.74 -18.71 -4.63
N THR A 54 -20.38 -19.74 -4.07
CA THR A 54 -20.63 -21.01 -4.76
C THR A 54 -21.96 -21.00 -5.55
N GLN A 55 -22.81 -19.98 -5.36
CA GLN A 55 -24.11 -19.84 -6.02
C GLN A 55 -24.18 -18.58 -6.88
N ARG A 56 -24.19 -18.73 -8.21
CA ARG A 56 -24.15 -17.60 -9.18
C ARG A 56 -25.48 -17.20 -9.81
N ASN A 57 -26.54 -18.01 -9.67
CA ASN A 57 -27.77 -17.89 -10.47
C ASN A 57 -28.98 -17.28 -9.73
N SER A 58 -28.77 -16.50 -8.66
CA SER A 58 -29.84 -15.81 -7.93
C SER A 58 -29.85 -14.30 -8.20
N TRP A 59 -31.00 -13.66 -8.04
CA TRP A 59 -31.09 -12.19 -8.07
C TRP A 59 -30.15 -11.54 -7.03
N ILE A 60 -30.05 -12.17 -5.85
CA ILE A 60 -29.13 -11.76 -4.78
C ILE A 60 -27.67 -11.84 -5.25
N SER A 61 -27.28 -12.86 -6.03
CA SER A 61 -25.92 -12.97 -6.58
C SER A 61 -25.63 -11.95 -7.68
N GLN A 62 -26.62 -11.52 -8.46
CA GLN A 62 -26.43 -10.40 -9.39
C GLN A 62 -26.23 -9.06 -8.65
N PHE A 63 -26.99 -8.83 -7.58
CA PHE A 63 -26.81 -7.65 -6.72
C PHE A 63 -25.42 -7.66 -6.04
N LYS A 64 -24.96 -8.82 -5.55
CA LYS A 64 -23.61 -9.03 -5.01
C LYS A 64 -22.51 -8.64 -5.99
N ILE A 65 -22.59 -9.11 -7.23
CA ILE A 65 -21.63 -8.81 -8.30
C ILE A 65 -21.60 -7.30 -8.57
N LYS A 66 -22.77 -6.65 -8.61
CA LYS A 66 -22.87 -5.20 -8.80
C LYS A 66 -22.18 -4.40 -7.67
N LEU A 67 -22.15 -4.94 -6.45
CA LEU A 67 -21.44 -4.34 -5.30
C LEU A 67 -19.98 -4.79 -5.16
N GLY A 68 -19.46 -5.62 -6.07
CA GLY A 68 -18.10 -6.16 -5.99
C GLY A 68 -17.90 -7.18 -4.86
N LEU A 69 -18.99 -7.75 -4.32
CA LEU A 69 -18.96 -8.72 -3.22
C LEU A 69 -19.12 -10.14 -3.76
N ASP A 70 -18.02 -10.78 -4.18
CA ASP A 70 -18.04 -12.17 -4.66
C ASP A 70 -17.87 -13.17 -3.50
N ILE A 71 -18.82 -13.19 -2.56
CA ILE A 71 -18.82 -14.05 -1.36
C ILE A 71 -20.23 -14.60 -1.05
N ASP A 72 -20.29 -15.72 -0.34
CA ASP A 72 -21.54 -16.19 0.25
C ASP A 72 -21.91 -15.34 1.48
N PHE A 73 -23.15 -14.87 1.57
CA PHE A 73 -23.57 -14.01 2.69
C PHE A 73 -23.68 -14.79 4.00
N ASN A 74 -24.00 -16.09 3.92
CA ASN A 74 -24.18 -16.99 5.05
C ASN A 74 -23.69 -18.40 4.70
N GLY A 75 -23.42 -19.20 5.73
CA GLY A 75 -23.10 -20.63 5.58
C GLY A 75 -21.71 -20.94 5.04
N ASN A 76 -20.81 -19.96 5.00
CA ASN A 76 -19.42 -20.15 4.58
C ASN A 76 -18.41 -19.60 5.62
N HIS A 77 -17.14 -19.85 5.36
CA HIS A 77 -16.02 -19.49 6.21
C HIS A 77 -15.09 -18.49 5.50
N GLY A 78 -14.14 -17.93 6.25
CA GLY A 78 -13.03 -17.16 5.70
C GLY A 78 -11.69 -17.81 5.99
N ILE A 79 -10.67 -17.34 5.28
CA ILE A 79 -9.29 -17.84 5.31
C ILE A 79 -8.36 -16.70 5.71
N LEU A 80 -7.52 -16.94 6.73
CA LEU A 80 -6.44 -16.02 7.08
C LEU A 80 -5.25 -16.32 6.15
N ARG A 81 -4.66 -15.29 5.56
CA ARG A 81 -3.49 -15.42 4.69
C ARG A 81 -2.71 -14.13 4.62
N SER A 82 -1.50 -14.21 4.09
CA SER A 82 -0.74 -13.02 3.72
C SER A 82 -1.43 -12.27 2.59
N GLU A 83 -1.46 -10.95 2.74
CA GLU A 83 -1.88 -9.99 1.72
C GLU A 83 -0.98 -9.99 0.48
N GLU A 84 -1.51 -9.61 -0.67
CA GLU A 84 -0.67 -9.44 -1.86
C GLU A 84 0.01 -8.06 -1.82
N LEU A 85 1.34 -8.04 -1.97
CA LEU A 85 2.12 -6.80 -1.85
C LEU A 85 1.67 -5.69 -2.79
N ARG A 86 1.24 -6.04 -4.00
CA ARG A 86 0.73 -5.09 -5.01
C ARG A 86 -0.48 -4.26 -4.56
N PHE A 87 -1.10 -4.56 -3.42
CA PHE A 87 -2.14 -3.74 -2.81
C PHE A 87 -1.61 -2.89 -1.65
N LEU A 88 -0.45 -3.25 -1.11
CA LEU A 88 0.17 -2.60 0.04
C LEU A 88 1.13 -1.47 -0.36
N ASP A 89 1.75 -1.55 -1.53
CA ASP A 89 2.81 -0.66 -1.98
C ASP A 89 2.41 0.26 -3.15
N LEU A 90 1.10 0.39 -3.43
CA LEU A 90 0.57 1.26 -4.50
C LEU A 90 0.77 2.76 -4.23
N GLY A 91 1.09 3.12 -2.98
CA GLY A 91 1.17 4.50 -2.52
C GLY A 91 -0.17 5.20 -2.30
N LYS A 92 -1.29 4.47 -2.26
CA LYS A 92 -2.61 5.03 -1.97
C LYS A 92 -3.58 3.99 -1.40
N GLY A 93 -4.65 4.48 -0.77
CA GLY A 93 -5.77 3.67 -0.30
C GLY A 93 -5.57 2.86 0.98
N LEU A 94 -4.41 2.97 1.63
CA LEU A 94 -4.18 2.37 2.96
C LEU A 94 -4.43 3.39 4.07
N HIS A 95 -5.16 2.97 5.09
CA HIS A 95 -5.42 3.75 6.30
C HIS A 95 -5.20 2.89 7.54
N GLY A 96 -4.67 3.43 8.63
CA GLY A 96 -4.57 2.63 9.85
C GLY A 96 -4.20 3.39 11.11
N VAL A 97 -4.05 2.61 12.19
CA VAL A 97 -3.59 3.05 13.51
C VAL A 97 -2.56 2.06 14.01
N THR A 98 -1.43 2.58 14.49
CA THR A 98 -0.30 1.76 14.92
C THR A 98 -0.18 1.75 16.44
N PHE A 99 0.10 0.56 16.99
CA PHE A 99 0.27 0.33 18.42
C PHE A 99 1.66 -0.26 18.68
N GLU A 100 2.44 0.37 19.57
CA GLU A 100 3.68 -0.22 20.08
C GLU A 100 3.37 -1.48 20.90
N LEU A 101 4.12 -2.54 20.67
CA LEU A 101 4.00 -3.80 21.38
C LEU A 101 5.31 -4.13 22.11
N SER A 102 5.18 -4.85 23.23
CA SER A 102 6.32 -5.60 23.77
C SER A 102 6.66 -6.75 22.84
N LYS A 103 7.90 -7.24 22.90
CA LYS A 103 8.36 -8.37 22.10
C LYS A 103 7.48 -9.61 22.32
N GLU A 104 7.10 -9.88 23.56
CA GLU A 104 6.29 -11.04 23.94
C GLU A 104 4.90 -10.97 23.30
N LYS A 105 4.26 -9.79 23.31
CA LYS A 105 2.96 -9.57 22.68
C LYS A 105 3.04 -9.68 21.15
N PHE A 106 4.13 -9.17 20.57
CA PHE A 106 4.38 -9.25 19.13
C PHE A 106 4.53 -10.71 18.67
N GLU A 107 5.41 -11.47 19.33
CA GLU A 107 5.64 -12.89 19.05
C GLU A 107 4.37 -13.73 19.31
N ALA A 108 3.61 -13.41 20.37
CA ALA A 108 2.34 -14.06 20.66
C ALA A 108 1.31 -13.82 19.54
N LEU A 109 1.24 -12.61 18.99
CA LEU A 109 0.35 -12.31 17.86
C LEU A 109 0.79 -13.05 16.59
N GLN A 110 2.08 -13.03 16.24
CA GLN A 110 2.61 -13.80 15.10
C GLN A 110 2.27 -15.28 15.24
N LYS A 111 2.52 -15.86 16.43
CA LYS A 111 2.20 -17.26 16.71
C LYS A 111 0.70 -17.53 16.56
N LYS A 112 -0.15 -16.68 17.13
CA LYS A 112 -1.63 -16.80 17.03
C LYS A 112 -2.10 -16.80 15.57
N CYS A 113 -1.54 -15.94 14.72
CA CYS A 113 -1.85 -15.91 13.29
C CYS A 113 -1.38 -17.19 12.56
N ARG A 114 -0.12 -17.59 12.77
CA ARG A 114 0.44 -18.82 12.15
C ARG A 114 -0.30 -20.08 12.57
N ASP A 115 -0.63 -20.21 13.85
CA ASP A 115 -1.39 -21.33 14.38
C ASP A 115 -2.79 -21.40 13.75
N MET A 116 -3.45 -20.25 13.57
CA MET A 116 -4.75 -20.20 12.89
C MET A 116 -4.64 -20.63 11.42
N ILE A 117 -3.66 -20.14 10.67
CA ILE A 117 -3.43 -20.55 9.26
C ILE A 117 -3.24 -22.08 9.18
N ASN A 118 -2.34 -22.61 10.01
CA ASN A 118 -2.06 -24.06 10.05
C ASN A 118 -3.30 -24.88 10.44
N ALA A 119 -4.10 -24.39 11.39
CA ALA A 119 -5.34 -25.04 11.81
C ALA A 119 -6.40 -25.03 10.69
N GLN A 120 -6.52 -23.93 9.94
CA GLN A 120 -7.42 -23.82 8.80
C GLN A 120 -7.02 -24.79 7.68
N GLU A 121 -5.74 -24.82 7.32
CA GLU A 121 -5.24 -25.76 6.31
C GLU A 121 -5.45 -27.22 6.70
N LYS A 122 -5.15 -27.56 7.96
CA LYS A 122 -5.34 -28.91 8.49
C LYS A 122 -6.82 -29.31 8.46
N ALA A 123 -7.71 -28.42 8.90
CA ALA A 123 -9.16 -28.67 8.85
C ALA A 123 -9.63 -28.95 7.42
N ILE A 124 -9.23 -28.11 6.45
CA ILE A 124 -9.59 -28.29 5.04
C ILE A 124 -9.09 -29.64 4.51
N LYS A 125 -7.81 -29.96 4.72
CA LYS A 125 -7.21 -31.22 4.27
C LYS A 125 -7.91 -32.45 4.86
N GLU A 126 -8.21 -32.43 6.16
CA GLU A 126 -8.89 -33.54 6.86
C GLU A 126 -10.29 -33.82 6.31
N LYS A 127 -11.05 -32.79 5.93
CA LYS A 127 -12.42 -32.96 5.42
C LYS A 127 -12.48 -33.44 3.97
N ILE A 128 -11.41 -33.26 3.21
CA ILE A 128 -11.39 -33.53 1.78
C ILE A 128 -10.71 -34.86 1.47
N LYS A 129 -9.73 -35.26 2.30
CA LYS A 129 -9.03 -36.55 2.18
C LYS A 129 -9.97 -37.76 1.98
N PRO A 130 -11.15 -37.86 2.65
CA PRO A 130 -12.07 -38.98 2.45
C PRO A 130 -12.83 -38.94 1.11
N LEU A 131 -12.88 -37.80 0.43
CA LEU A 131 -13.74 -37.59 -0.75
C LEU A 131 -13.04 -37.94 -2.07
N HIS A 132 -11.73 -38.20 -2.07
CA HIS A 132 -10.92 -38.53 -3.26
C HIS A 132 -11.14 -37.57 -4.46
N LEU A 133 -11.39 -36.29 -4.18
CA LEU A 133 -11.72 -35.29 -5.21
C LEU A 133 -10.46 -34.72 -5.84
N SER A 134 -10.55 -34.42 -7.14
CA SER A 134 -9.48 -33.74 -7.87
C SER A 134 -9.40 -32.26 -7.49
N ASP A 135 -8.17 -31.77 -7.42
CA ASP A 135 -7.88 -30.36 -7.17
C ASP A 135 -8.48 -29.47 -8.26
N LYS A 136 -8.99 -28.31 -7.86
CA LYS A 136 -9.28 -27.25 -8.83
C LYS A 136 -7.97 -26.82 -9.49
N PRO A 137 -7.91 -26.66 -10.83
CA PRO A 137 -6.72 -26.19 -11.51
C PRO A 137 -6.21 -24.89 -10.89
N SER A 138 -4.90 -24.78 -10.64
CA SER A 138 -4.26 -23.64 -9.98
C SER A 138 -4.66 -22.29 -10.59
N GLN A 139 -4.79 -22.23 -11.91
CA GLN A 139 -5.20 -21.03 -12.67
C GLN A 139 -6.63 -20.54 -12.36
N LYS A 140 -7.51 -21.40 -11.83
CA LYS A 140 -8.89 -21.06 -11.46
C LYS A 140 -9.07 -20.90 -9.96
N THR A 141 -8.07 -21.24 -9.15
CA THR A 141 -8.10 -21.19 -7.68
C THR A 141 -7.82 -19.77 -7.21
N ARG A 142 -8.66 -19.24 -6.30
CA ARG A 142 -8.46 -17.89 -5.73
C ARG A 142 -7.85 -17.95 -4.33
N LEU A 143 -8.36 -18.83 -3.46
CA LEU A 143 -7.90 -18.97 -2.08
C LEU A 143 -7.24 -20.31 -1.82
N TYR A 144 -7.91 -21.42 -2.15
CA TYR A 144 -7.37 -22.77 -1.97
C TYR A 144 -8.04 -23.78 -2.92
N SER A 145 -7.37 -24.90 -3.19
CA SER A 145 -7.71 -25.86 -4.27
C SER A 145 -9.14 -26.42 -4.25
N TYR A 146 -9.84 -26.32 -3.12
CA TYR A 146 -11.18 -26.88 -2.94
C TYR A 146 -12.21 -25.83 -2.50
N GLU A 147 -11.96 -24.55 -2.81
CA GLU A 147 -12.86 -23.43 -2.48
C GLU A 147 -14.29 -23.60 -3.01
N HIS A 148 -14.48 -24.40 -4.06
CA HIS A 148 -15.80 -24.71 -4.64
C HIS A 148 -16.67 -25.60 -3.73
N LEU A 149 -16.08 -26.29 -2.76
CA LEU A 149 -16.77 -27.12 -1.75
C LEU A 149 -16.82 -26.43 -0.38
N SER A 150 -16.46 -25.15 -0.32
CA SER A 150 -16.27 -24.41 0.93
C SER A 150 -17.45 -24.45 1.89
N PRO A 151 -18.73 -24.38 1.46
CA PRO A 151 -19.85 -24.50 2.40
C PRO A 151 -19.96 -25.90 3.02
N HIS A 152 -19.68 -26.95 2.23
CA HIS A 152 -19.74 -28.33 2.70
C HIS A 152 -18.61 -28.64 3.70
N ILE A 153 -17.38 -28.22 3.37
CA ILE A 153 -16.22 -28.33 4.27
C ILE A 153 -16.53 -27.63 5.60
N TYR A 154 -17.11 -26.44 5.54
CA TYR A 154 -17.44 -25.67 6.73
C TYR A 154 -18.53 -26.34 7.58
N ALA A 155 -19.58 -26.88 6.96
CA ALA A 155 -20.63 -27.62 7.65
C ALA A 155 -20.08 -28.86 8.38
N LEU A 156 -19.22 -29.64 7.73
CA LEU A 156 -18.57 -30.81 8.34
C LEU A 156 -17.63 -30.45 9.49
N GLU A 157 -16.91 -29.33 9.39
CA GLU A 157 -16.08 -28.83 10.49
C GLU A 157 -16.93 -28.40 11.68
N LYS A 158 -18.03 -27.67 11.43
CA LYS A 158 -18.97 -27.27 12.51
C LYS A 158 -19.59 -28.47 13.21
N ALA A 159 -20.02 -29.49 12.47
CA ALA A 159 -20.56 -30.72 13.04
C ALA A 159 -19.52 -31.42 13.92
N GLN A 160 -18.30 -31.63 13.41
CA GLN A 160 -17.23 -32.27 14.20
C GLN A 160 -16.86 -31.46 15.45
N ALA A 161 -16.77 -30.14 15.34
CA ALA A 161 -16.46 -29.28 16.46
C ALA A 161 -17.55 -29.34 17.55
N HIS A 162 -18.81 -29.38 17.13
CA HIS A 162 -19.96 -29.58 18.02
C HIS A 162 -19.88 -30.94 18.74
N ASP A 163 -19.67 -32.03 18.00
CA ASP A 163 -19.59 -33.39 18.56
C ASP A 163 -18.42 -33.54 19.56
N ASN A 164 -17.31 -32.84 19.30
CA ASN A 164 -16.14 -32.83 20.17
C ASN A 164 -16.16 -31.75 21.25
N GLN A 165 -17.23 -30.94 21.36
CA GLN A 165 -17.34 -29.80 22.27
C GLN A 165 -16.15 -28.81 22.17
N THR A 166 -15.63 -28.61 20.97
CA THR A 166 -14.52 -27.68 20.70
C THR A 166 -14.99 -26.55 19.79
N GLU A 167 -14.22 -25.44 19.74
CA GLU A 167 -14.50 -24.40 18.75
C GLU A 167 -14.08 -24.85 17.34
N PRO A 168 -14.88 -24.53 16.30
CA PRO A 168 -14.47 -24.76 14.91
C PRO A 168 -13.16 -24.04 14.58
N ARG A 169 -12.25 -24.73 13.89
CA ARG A 169 -11.00 -24.15 13.39
C ARG A 169 -11.26 -23.18 12.24
N LEU A 170 -12.25 -23.47 11.41
CA LEU A 170 -12.74 -22.57 10.38
C LEU A 170 -13.71 -21.56 11.00
N LYS A 171 -13.36 -20.28 10.95
CA LYS A 171 -14.23 -19.19 11.44
C LYS A 171 -15.19 -18.73 10.32
N PRO A 172 -16.40 -18.24 10.65
CA PRO A 172 -17.35 -17.80 9.63
C PRO A 172 -16.82 -16.60 8.84
N PHE A 173 -17.27 -16.43 7.60
CA PHE A 173 -17.24 -15.14 6.92
C PHE A 173 -18.65 -14.86 6.39
N GLN A 174 -19.33 -13.90 7.00
CA GLN A 174 -20.76 -13.67 6.82
C GLN A 174 -21.04 -12.18 6.78
N VAL A 175 -21.76 -11.74 5.77
CA VAL A 175 -22.21 -10.36 5.64
C VAL A 175 -23.73 -10.36 5.77
N ASN A 176 -24.18 -10.07 6.99
CA ASN A 176 -25.59 -10.10 7.35
C ASN A 176 -26.25 -8.77 6.99
N PHE A 177 -26.92 -8.70 5.84
CA PHE A 177 -27.75 -7.56 5.49
C PHE A 177 -29.12 -7.67 6.17
N SER A 178 -29.33 -6.91 7.23
CA SER A 178 -30.65 -6.68 7.82
C SER A 178 -31.12 -5.26 7.47
N PHE A 179 -32.40 -5.02 7.22
CA PHE A 179 -32.91 -3.65 7.17
C PHE A 179 -33.33 -3.26 8.60
N GLN A 180 -32.72 -2.22 9.14
CA GLN A 180 -33.09 -1.68 10.45
C GLN A 180 -33.43 -0.20 10.32
N LEU A 181 -34.35 0.26 11.16
CA LEU A 181 -34.65 1.68 11.31
C LEU A 181 -33.40 2.40 11.84
N ASN A 182 -32.90 3.39 11.12
CA ASN A 182 -31.85 4.27 11.64
C ASN A 182 -32.49 5.26 12.61
N PRO A 183 -32.23 5.18 13.94
CA PRO A 183 -32.89 6.01 14.92
C PRO A 183 -32.57 7.51 14.79
N PHE A 184 -31.52 7.88 14.04
CA PHE A 184 -31.13 9.28 13.82
C PHE A 184 -31.72 9.91 12.56
N MET A 185 -32.17 9.11 11.59
CA MET A 185 -32.74 9.62 10.33
C MET A 185 -34.17 9.14 10.04
N GLY A 186 -34.74 8.27 10.87
CA GLY A 186 -36.09 7.73 10.66
C GLY A 186 -36.25 6.87 9.40
N LEU A 187 -35.15 6.56 8.71
CA LEU A 187 -35.13 5.81 7.45
C LEU A 187 -34.74 4.35 7.70
N TRP A 188 -35.41 3.43 7.00
CA TRP A 188 -34.99 2.04 6.90
C TRP A 188 -33.68 1.98 6.10
N GLY A 189 -32.61 1.50 6.73
CA GLY A 189 -31.30 1.37 6.10
C GLY A 189 -30.70 -0.02 6.28
N PRO A 190 -29.80 -0.44 5.38
CA PRO A 190 -29.06 -1.69 5.56
C PRO A 190 -28.16 -1.60 6.81
N SER A 191 -28.32 -2.58 7.68
CA SER A 191 -27.57 -2.80 8.92
C SER A 191 -26.81 -4.12 8.79
N LEU A 192 -25.50 -4.03 8.95
CA LEU A 192 -24.59 -5.18 8.96
C LEU A 192 -24.33 -5.73 10.38
N LYS A 193 -25.20 -5.41 11.34
CA LYS A 193 -25.11 -5.95 12.70
C LYS A 193 -25.14 -7.48 12.64
N GLY A 194 -24.23 -8.11 13.40
CA GLY A 194 -24.06 -9.57 13.40
C GLY A 194 -23.28 -10.14 12.21
N SER A 195 -22.74 -9.31 11.31
CA SER A 195 -21.76 -9.78 10.31
C SER A 195 -20.46 -10.26 10.98
N TYR A 196 -19.77 -11.19 10.34
CA TYR A 196 -18.42 -11.62 10.71
C TYR A 196 -17.52 -11.47 9.49
N THR A 197 -16.65 -10.47 9.51
CA THR A 197 -15.87 -10.07 8.32
C THR A 197 -14.37 -10.03 8.63
N CYS A 198 -13.57 -9.53 7.68
CA CYS A 198 -12.15 -9.25 7.87
C CYS A 198 -11.87 -8.41 9.12
N LYS A 199 -12.67 -7.37 9.38
CA LYS A 199 -12.54 -6.54 10.58
C LYS A 199 -12.81 -7.33 11.85
N THR A 200 -13.92 -8.07 11.91
CA THR A 200 -14.28 -8.88 13.09
C THR A 200 -13.15 -9.85 13.45
N GLN A 201 -12.58 -10.52 12.45
CA GLN A 201 -11.47 -11.43 12.65
C GLN A 201 -10.19 -10.71 13.11
N ALA A 202 -9.83 -9.59 12.48
CA ALA A 202 -8.67 -8.79 12.87
C ALA A 202 -8.78 -8.33 14.35
N LEU A 203 -9.94 -7.83 14.77
CA LEU A 203 -10.18 -7.44 16.17
C LEU A 203 -10.11 -8.65 17.11
N ASN A 204 -10.62 -9.81 16.72
CA ASN A 204 -10.50 -11.04 17.52
C ASN A 204 -9.05 -11.52 17.66
N LEU A 205 -8.21 -11.33 16.64
CA LEU A 205 -6.77 -11.61 16.72
C LEU A 205 -6.07 -10.64 17.69
N LEU A 206 -6.47 -9.37 17.70
CA LEU A 206 -5.94 -8.34 18.61
C LEU A 206 -6.40 -8.47 20.06
N LYS A 207 -7.50 -9.19 20.35
CA LYS A 207 -7.93 -9.49 21.73
C LYS A 207 -6.84 -10.23 22.50
N GLY A 208 -6.51 -9.72 23.69
CA GLY A 208 -5.42 -10.20 24.54
C GLY A 208 -4.05 -9.62 24.19
N ILE A 209 -3.91 -8.95 23.05
CA ILE A 209 -2.72 -8.21 22.64
C ILE A 209 -2.88 -6.73 23.00
N LEU A 210 -3.95 -6.12 22.50
CA LEU A 210 -4.33 -4.74 22.79
C LEU A 210 -5.31 -4.65 23.96
N THR A 211 -5.39 -3.47 24.59
CA THR A 211 -6.40 -3.19 25.62
C THR A 211 -7.79 -3.06 25.00
N GLN A 212 -8.84 -3.17 25.82
CA GLN A 212 -10.22 -3.00 25.33
C GLN A 212 -10.44 -1.58 24.76
N GLN A 213 -9.88 -0.55 25.40
CA GLN A 213 -9.96 0.83 24.92
C GLN A 213 -9.33 1.00 23.52
N GLN A 214 -8.20 0.33 23.27
CA GLN A 214 -7.53 0.33 21.97
C GLN A 214 -8.38 -0.38 20.91
N ILE A 215 -8.99 -1.52 21.25
CA ILE A 215 -9.90 -2.24 20.36
C ILE A 215 -11.15 -1.41 20.06
N ASP A 216 -11.72 -0.77 21.08
CA ASP A 216 -12.93 0.04 20.94
C ASP A 216 -12.70 1.25 20.05
N ARG A 217 -11.49 1.84 20.02
CA ARG A 217 -11.11 2.91 19.08
C ARG A 217 -11.20 2.48 17.62
N LEU A 218 -10.94 1.20 17.31
CA LEU A 218 -10.94 0.65 15.95
C LEU A 218 -12.35 0.38 15.39
N SER A 219 -13.38 0.87 16.07
CA SER A 219 -14.79 0.85 15.67
C SER A 219 -15.37 2.14 16.20
N GLU A 220 -16.10 2.96 15.45
CA GLU A 220 -16.55 4.31 15.89
C GLU A 220 -17.12 4.38 17.33
N ASN A 221 -16.23 4.43 18.34
CA ASN A 221 -16.46 4.08 19.74
C ASN A 221 -17.35 2.85 19.98
N GLY A 222 -16.93 1.68 19.46
CA GLY A 222 -17.67 0.41 19.60
C GLY A 222 -18.82 0.23 18.60
N LYS A 223 -19.12 1.25 17.78
CA LYS A 223 -20.14 1.18 16.74
C LYS A 223 -19.53 0.57 15.47
N HIS A 224 -20.26 -0.34 14.82
CA HIS A 224 -19.86 -1.01 13.58
C HIS A 224 -18.54 -1.84 13.66
N PRO A 225 -18.45 -2.84 14.55
CA PRO A 225 -17.25 -3.68 14.70
C PRO A 225 -16.95 -4.59 13.49
N ASN A 226 -17.83 -4.62 12.48
CA ASN A 226 -17.80 -5.62 11.41
C ASN A 226 -17.56 -5.01 10.02
N ILE A 227 -17.37 -3.69 9.90
CA ILE A 227 -17.14 -3.03 8.61
C ILE A 227 -15.85 -2.21 8.70
N PRO A 228 -14.82 -2.53 7.89
CA PRO A 228 -13.56 -1.79 7.84
C PRO A 228 -13.71 -0.28 7.62
N ARG A 229 -14.64 0.14 6.76
CA ARG A 229 -14.92 1.56 6.48
C ARG A 229 -15.26 2.41 7.72
N TYR A 230 -15.84 1.80 8.75
CA TYR A 230 -16.25 2.49 9.99
C TYR A 230 -15.29 2.17 11.15
N SER A 231 -13.98 2.25 10.91
CA SER A 231 -12.94 1.94 11.90
C SER A 231 -12.42 3.16 12.68
N GLY A 232 -13.25 4.20 12.78
CA GLY A 232 -12.87 5.45 13.46
C GLY A 232 -11.84 6.25 12.66
N LYS A 233 -11.19 7.21 13.34
CA LYS A 233 -10.12 8.02 12.75
C LYS A 233 -8.88 7.15 12.55
N MET A 234 -8.36 7.15 11.32
CA MET A 234 -7.15 6.45 10.91
C MET A 234 -6.30 7.39 10.05
N GLU A 235 -4.99 7.29 10.15
CA GLU A 235 -4.09 8.04 9.27
C GLU A 235 -3.93 7.35 7.92
N LYS A 236 -3.60 8.11 6.87
CA LYS A 236 -3.09 7.53 5.61
C LYS A 236 -1.73 6.88 5.86
N ILE A 237 -1.57 5.65 5.38
CA ILE A 237 -0.34 4.86 5.46
C ILE A 237 0.27 4.72 4.08
N LEU A 238 1.60 4.78 4.00
CA LEU A 238 2.36 4.55 2.77
C LEU A 238 3.45 3.52 3.04
N LEU A 239 3.45 2.45 2.26
CA LEU A 239 4.45 1.40 2.30
C LEU A 239 5.09 1.30 0.92
N HIS A 240 6.34 0.87 0.84
CA HIS A 240 7.03 0.52 -0.40
C HIS A 240 7.69 -0.83 -0.28
N SER A 241 7.76 -1.55 -1.38
CA SER A 241 8.47 -2.82 -1.48
C SER A 241 9.79 -2.67 -2.23
N THR A 242 10.76 -3.52 -1.91
CA THR A 242 12.02 -3.67 -2.65
C THR A 242 12.17 -5.11 -3.14
N GLY A 243 13.15 -5.38 -4.01
CA GLY A 243 13.42 -6.71 -4.53
C GLY A 243 12.88 -6.96 -5.95
N PRO A 244 12.96 -8.22 -6.45
CA PRO A 244 12.65 -8.57 -7.82
C PRO A 244 11.18 -8.39 -8.20
N LEU A 245 10.94 -8.10 -9.48
CA LEU A 245 9.60 -8.02 -10.08
C LEU A 245 9.25 -9.36 -10.77
N ARG A 246 8.00 -9.80 -10.56
CA ARG A 246 7.34 -10.89 -11.27
C ARG A 246 6.28 -10.34 -12.22
N LYS A 247 5.89 -11.16 -13.21
CA LYS A 247 4.84 -10.83 -14.17
C LYS A 247 3.54 -11.57 -13.82
N HIS A 248 2.41 -10.87 -13.89
CA HIS A 248 1.07 -11.42 -13.73
C HIS A 248 0.17 -10.99 -14.88
N THR A 249 -0.48 -11.96 -15.51
CA THR A 249 -1.49 -11.69 -16.53
C THR A 249 -2.85 -11.58 -15.88
N LYS A 250 -3.43 -10.37 -15.89
CA LYS A 250 -4.81 -10.12 -15.46
C LYS A 250 -5.79 -10.89 -16.34
N ARG A 251 -7.04 -11.04 -15.87
CA ARG A 251 -8.13 -11.64 -16.67
C ARG A 251 -8.42 -10.89 -17.97
N SER A 252 -8.10 -9.60 -18.03
CA SER A 252 -8.20 -8.78 -19.24
C SER A 252 -7.16 -9.13 -20.31
N GLY A 253 -6.15 -9.94 -19.97
CA GLY A 253 -4.97 -10.20 -20.81
C GLY A 253 -3.82 -9.20 -20.60
N GLU A 254 -4.07 -8.12 -19.84
CA GLU A 254 -3.04 -7.13 -19.49
C GLU A 254 -1.98 -7.77 -18.58
N MET A 255 -0.72 -7.62 -18.95
CA MET A 255 0.42 -8.08 -18.15
C MET A 255 0.86 -6.96 -17.21
N VAL A 256 0.99 -7.28 -15.92
CA VAL A 256 1.42 -6.35 -14.87
C VAL A 256 2.64 -6.92 -14.15
N CYS A 257 3.66 -6.09 -13.97
CA CYS A 257 4.83 -6.38 -13.16
C CYS A 257 4.54 -6.01 -11.70
N TYR A 258 4.89 -6.88 -10.76
CA TYR A 258 4.64 -6.69 -9.32
C TYR A 258 5.68 -7.44 -8.48
N ARG A 259 5.91 -7.04 -7.22
CA ARG A 259 6.76 -7.78 -6.29
C ARG A 259 5.94 -8.84 -5.55
N ASP A 260 6.50 -10.04 -5.38
CA ASP A 260 5.84 -11.19 -4.73
C ASP A 260 6.45 -11.44 -3.35
N TRP A 261 5.63 -11.44 -2.31
CA TRP A 261 6.07 -11.67 -0.92
C TRP A 261 6.77 -13.02 -0.71
N ASN A 262 6.51 -13.99 -1.60
CA ASN A 262 7.14 -15.31 -1.50
C ASN A 262 8.58 -15.32 -2.02
N ASP A 263 9.04 -14.25 -2.66
CA ASP A 263 10.44 -14.09 -3.05
C ASP A 263 11.29 -13.71 -1.82
N PRO A 264 12.40 -14.41 -1.54
CA PRO A 264 13.19 -14.19 -0.32
C PRO A 264 13.87 -12.82 -0.28
N ASP A 265 14.10 -12.20 -1.44
CA ASP A 265 14.75 -10.89 -1.57
C ASP A 265 13.74 -9.73 -1.60
N VAL A 266 12.45 -10.02 -1.46
CA VAL A 266 11.40 -9.01 -1.43
C VAL A 266 11.12 -8.60 0.02
N GLU A 267 11.19 -7.30 0.27
CA GLU A 267 10.93 -6.70 1.57
C GLU A 267 9.90 -5.57 1.47
N LEU A 268 9.24 -5.25 2.58
CA LEU A 268 8.22 -4.21 2.67
C LEU A 268 8.56 -3.26 3.82
N TYR A 269 8.55 -1.96 3.52
CA TYR A 269 8.97 -0.90 4.43
C TYR A 269 7.91 0.19 4.53
N TRP A 270 7.87 0.86 5.67
CA TRP A 270 7.13 2.12 5.79
C TRP A 270 7.84 3.22 5.01
N THR A 271 7.13 3.84 4.07
CA THR A 271 7.66 4.99 3.31
C THR A 271 7.71 6.24 4.18
N ILE A 272 6.68 6.45 4.99
CA ILE A 272 6.67 7.45 6.05
C ILE A 272 6.35 6.72 7.35
N PRO A 273 7.17 6.82 8.41
CA PRO A 273 6.87 6.20 9.70
C PRO A 273 5.47 6.58 10.22
N PRO A 274 4.82 5.71 11.01
CA PRO A 274 3.47 5.97 11.52
C PRO A 274 3.43 7.26 12.36
N GLN A 275 2.44 8.12 12.09
CA GLN A 275 2.23 9.39 12.80
C GLN A 275 1.09 9.28 13.82
N GLU A 276 0.12 8.39 13.60
CA GLU A 276 -0.85 7.93 14.59
C GLU A 276 -0.31 6.66 15.26
N TYR A 277 0.56 6.87 16.24
CA TYR A 277 1.29 5.82 16.95
C TYR A 277 1.01 5.87 18.46
N GLU A 278 0.38 4.81 18.99
CA GLU A 278 0.18 4.66 20.42
C GLU A 278 1.42 4.04 21.07
N ILE A 279 2.19 4.91 21.73
CA ILE A 279 3.47 4.58 22.36
C ILE A 279 3.32 3.81 23.68
N LEU A 280 4.21 2.85 23.90
CA LEU A 280 4.56 2.30 25.21
C LEU A 280 5.73 3.06 25.84
N SER A 281 6.60 3.69 25.03
CA SER A 281 7.74 4.47 25.52
C SER A 281 7.85 5.85 24.86
N SER A 282 8.16 6.88 25.65
CA SER A 282 8.31 8.26 25.18
C SER A 282 9.47 8.44 24.18
N GLU A 283 10.49 7.60 24.28
CA GLU A 283 11.61 7.52 23.34
C GLU A 283 11.10 7.24 21.92
N THR A 284 10.24 6.22 21.74
CA THR A 284 9.71 5.82 20.43
C THR A 284 8.87 6.93 19.79
N GLY A 285 8.03 7.62 20.56
CA GLY A 285 7.17 8.69 20.04
C GLY A 285 7.95 9.89 19.51
N SER A 286 9.10 10.17 20.12
CA SER A 286 9.96 11.26 19.65
C SER A 286 10.62 10.97 18.30
N LEU A 287 10.88 9.69 17.97
CA LEU A 287 11.57 9.28 16.75
C LEU A 287 10.73 9.49 15.48
N PHE A 288 9.45 9.13 15.50
CA PHE A 288 8.63 9.10 14.27
C PHE A 288 7.97 10.43 13.91
N LYS A 289 7.73 11.30 14.91
CA LYS A 289 6.86 12.46 14.73
C LYS A 289 7.45 13.47 13.76
N LEU A 290 6.83 13.63 12.59
CA LEU A 290 7.10 14.70 11.65
C LEU A 290 6.43 16.00 12.10
N SER A 291 6.80 17.11 11.47
CA SER A 291 6.12 18.39 11.70
C SER A 291 4.68 18.31 11.19
N GLU A 292 3.72 18.61 12.05
CA GLU A 292 2.28 18.47 11.75
C GLU A 292 1.86 19.29 10.52
N GLU A 293 2.51 20.44 10.28
CA GLU A 293 2.23 21.31 9.14
C GLU A 293 2.66 20.72 7.79
N TYR A 294 3.69 19.88 7.76
CA TYR A 294 4.28 19.33 6.54
C TYR A 294 4.02 17.83 6.35
N CYS A 295 3.43 17.16 7.36
CA CYS A 295 3.17 15.73 7.32
C CYS A 295 2.25 15.31 6.17
N ASP A 296 1.12 16.01 5.99
CA ASP A 296 0.17 15.69 4.91
C ASP A 296 0.76 15.96 3.53
N GLU A 297 1.60 17.00 3.42
CA GLU A 297 2.32 17.33 2.20
C GLU A 297 3.38 16.28 1.85
N ALA A 298 4.16 15.83 2.84
CA ALA A 298 5.13 14.74 2.67
C ALA A 298 4.44 13.46 2.21
N LYS A 299 3.32 13.09 2.84
CA LYS A 299 2.49 11.95 2.42
C LYS A 299 1.96 12.12 1.00
N ALA A 300 1.49 13.30 0.63
CA ALA A 300 1.00 13.57 -0.70
C ALA A 300 2.11 13.42 -1.76
N VAL A 301 3.31 13.94 -1.52
CA VAL A 301 4.45 13.82 -2.44
C VAL A 301 4.90 12.37 -2.57
N ALA A 302 5.14 11.67 -1.45
CA ALA A 302 5.55 10.27 -1.46
C ALA A 302 4.52 9.37 -2.16
N SER A 303 3.23 9.56 -1.87
CA SER A 303 2.12 8.85 -2.53
C SER A 303 2.17 8.99 -4.05
N LYS A 304 2.37 10.21 -4.56
CA LYS A 304 2.46 10.49 -6.00
C LYS A 304 3.68 9.82 -6.63
N LEU A 305 4.84 9.89 -5.99
CA LEU A 305 6.06 9.24 -6.47
C LEU A 305 5.90 7.72 -6.55
N GLN A 306 5.31 7.09 -5.53
CA GLN A 306 5.03 5.65 -5.55
C GLN A 306 4.04 5.25 -6.66
N CYS A 307 2.99 6.05 -6.87
CA CYS A 307 2.07 5.85 -7.99
C CYS A 307 2.78 5.96 -9.35
N LEU A 308 3.76 6.86 -9.49
CA LEU A 308 4.56 7.00 -10.70
C LEU A 308 5.52 5.83 -10.91
N GLU A 309 6.16 5.32 -9.86
CA GLU A 309 6.97 4.10 -9.97
C GLU A 309 6.15 2.96 -10.57
N TRP A 310 4.94 2.72 -10.05
CA TRP A 310 4.02 1.73 -10.59
C TRP A 310 3.61 1.99 -12.05
N LEU A 311 3.39 3.25 -12.41
CA LEU A 311 3.10 3.65 -13.79
C LEU A 311 4.27 3.29 -14.71
N PHE A 312 5.48 3.71 -14.37
CA PHE A 312 6.67 3.47 -15.19
C PHE A 312 7.08 2.00 -15.21
N ILE A 313 6.91 1.23 -14.13
CA ILE A 313 7.14 -0.23 -14.12
C ILE A 313 6.28 -0.97 -15.16
N ASN A 314 5.05 -0.49 -15.37
CA ASN A 314 4.06 -1.16 -16.22
C ASN A 314 3.87 -0.49 -17.60
N ALA A 315 4.49 0.66 -17.83
CA ALA A 315 4.52 1.32 -19.11
C ALA A 315 5.34 0.53 -20.12
N GLN A 316 4.91 0.56 -21.38
CA GLN A 316 5.61 -0.09 -22.49
C GLN A 316 6.49 0.91 -23.21
N PHE A 317 7.78 0.59 -23.31
CA PHE A 317 8.76 1.37 -24.05
C PHE A 317 9.54 0.49 -25.03
N PRO A 318 10.01 1.05 -26.17
CA PRO A 318 11.00 0.41 -27.02
C PRO A 318 12.24 -0.05 -26.25
N GLN A 319 12.95 -1.04 -26.81
CA GLN A 319 14.13 -1.62 -26.16
C GLN A 319 15.23 -0.57 -25.91
N SER A 320 15.36 0.43 -26.79
CA SER A 320 16.32 1.55 -26.66
C SER A 320 16.13 2.36 -25.38
N PHE A 321 14.91 2.44 -24.84
CA PHE A 321 14.61 3.22 -23.62
C PHE A 321 14.54 2.40 -22.35
N GLN A 322 14.84 1.09 -22.39
CA GLN A 322 14.76 0.23 -21.20
C GLN A 322 15.76 0.64 -20.10
N GLN A 323 16.92 1.19 -20.46
CA GLN A 323 17.87 1.71 -19.48
C GLN A 323 17.35 3.00 -18.81
N TYR A 324 16.89 3.97 -19.61
CA TYR A 324 16.21 5.19 -19.12
C TYR A 324 15.07 4.84 -18.16
N GLN A 325 14.24 3.85 -18.52
CA GLN A 325 13.12 3.39 -17.70
C GLN A 325 13.60 2.88 -16.34
N ARG A 326 14.64 2.01 -16.32
CA ARG A 326 15.20 1.49 -15.06
C ARG A 326 15.77 2.60 -14.19
N ASP A 327 16.51 3.55 -14.76
CA ASP A 327 17.16 4.61 -14.01
C ASP A 327 16.16 5.66 -13.50
N LEU A 328 15.14 5.99 -14.30
CA LEU A 328 14.04 6.84 -13.84
C LEU A 328 13.27 6.17 -12.70
N ILE A 329 12.96 4.88 -12.80
CA ILE A 329 12.31 4.12 -11.71
C ILE A 329 13.17 4.15 -10.45
N ASN A 330 14.48 3.94 -10.57
CA ASN A 330 15.42 4.01 -9.43
C ASN A 330 15.48 5.41 -8.82
N TYR A 331 15.45 6.47 -9.65
CA TYR A 331 15.44 7.84 -9.17
C TYR A 331 14.14 8.16 -8.41
N ILE A 332 12.98 7.80 -8.98
CA ILE A 332 11.68 7.93 -8.31
C ILE A 332 11.67 7.18 -6.97
N HIS A 333 12.18 5.93 -6.97
CA HIS A 333 12.30 5.11 -5.76
C HIS A 333 13.13 5.80 -4.69
N THR A 334 14.33 6.25 -5.05
CA THR A 334 15.26 6.94 -4.14
C THR A 334 14.61 8.19 -3.53
N CYS A 335 13.88 8.98 -4.33
CA CYS A 335 13.19 10.17 -3.84
C CYS A 335 12.19 9.85 -2.72
N TYR A 336 11.30 8.88 -2.91
CA TYR A 336 10.31 8.56 -1.87
C TYR A 336 10.91 7.70 -0.74
N GLU A 337 11.90 6.86 -1.01
CA GLU A 337 12.54 6.00 -0.01
C GLU A 337 13.27 6.84 1.05
N SER A 338 13.78 8.02 0.68
CA SER A 338 14.43 8.96 1.61
C SER A 338 13.55 9.36 2.80
N PHE A 339 12.21 9.31 2.67
CA PHE A 339 11.27 9.57 3.75
C PHE A 339 11.20 8.43 4.78
N SER A 340 11.62 7.22 4.41
CA SER A 340 11.58 6.04 5.28
C SER A 340 12.68 6.01 6.33
N ILE A 341 13.74 6.79 6.10
CA ILE A 341 14.93 6.82 6.95
C ILE A 341 14.63 7.72 8.16
N ILE A 342 14.54 7.10 9.34
CA ILE A 342 14.26 7.79 10.60
C ILE A 342 15.55 8.44 11.13
N ALA A 343 15.67 9.75 10.96
CA ALA A 343 16.80 10.51 11.50
C ALA A 343 16.61 10.76 13.03
N PRO A 344 17.67 10.63 13.85
CA PRO A 344 17.64 11.07 15.23
C PRO A 344 17.36 12.58 15.29
N LYS A 345 16.36 12.98 16.08
CA LYS A 345 16.00 14.40 16.21
C LYS A 345 17.15 15.19 16.80
N LYS A 346 17.47 16.32 16.17
CA LYS A 346 18.52 17.23 16.65
C LYS A 346 17.96 18.03 17.83
N ALA A 347 18.64 17.98 18.99
CA ALA A 347 18.21 18.64 20.24
C ALA A 347 18.37 20.19 20.20
N LYS A 348 17.72 20.87 19.26
CA LYS A 348 17.71 22.33 19.15
C LYS A 348 16.29 22.88 19.35
N THR A 349 16.22 24.08 19.92
CA THR A 349 14.96 24.80 20.16
C THR A 349 14.33 25.26 18.85
N LYS A 350 13.17 24.68 18.53
CA LYS A 350 12.32 25.11 17.41
C LYS A 350 11.96 26.59 17.54
N ILE A 351 12.05 27.36 16.45
CA ILE A 351 11.64 28.76 16.43
C ILE A 351 10.10 28.83 16.60
N THR A 352 9.62 29.47 17.67
CA THR A 352 8.19 29.59 18.02
C THR A 352 7.69 31.04 17.95
N GLY A 353 6.39 31.25 18.21
CA GLY A 353 5.75 32.57 18.20
C GLY A 353 5.52 33.13 16.79
N TRP A 354 5.37 34.45 16.66
CA TRP A 354 5.07 35.12 15.38
C TRP A 354 6.13 34.88 14.31
N LYS A 355 7.42 34.82 14.71
CA LYS A 355 8.53 34.50 13.80
C LYS A 355 8.40 33.07 13.26
N GLY A 356 8.08 32.12 14.13
CA GLY A 356 7.82 30.73 13.73
C GLY A 356 6.60 30.61 12.80
N TYR A 357 5.54 31.35 13.08
CA TYR A 357 4.35 31.40 12.21
C TYR A 357 4.66 31.99 10.83
N ALA A 358 5.40 33.10 10.77
CA ALA A 358 5.81 33.70 9.50
C ALA A 358 6.72 32.77 8.68
N LEU A 359 7.64 32.06 9.32
CA LEU A 359 8.48 31.05 8.64
C LEU A 359 7.64 29.91 8.08
N SER A 360 6.68 29.38 8.86
CA SER A 360 5.75 28.34 8.40
C SER A 360 4.95 28.76 7.17
N LEU A 361 4.38 29.98 7.17
CA LEU A 361 3.64 30.52 6.01
C LEU A 361 4.48 30.62 4.74
N LEU A 362 5.79 30.85 4.87
CA LEU A 362 6.73 30.93 3.75
C LEU A 362 7.37 29.57 3.43
N SER A 363 6.92 28.48 4.06
CA SER A 363 7.52 27.14 3.95
C SER A 363 9.02 27.14 4.26
N LEU A 364 9.45 27.97 5.21
CA LEU A 364 10.82 28.06 5.68
C LEU A 364 11.00 27.21 6.95
N PRO A 365 12.14 26.49 7.09
CA PRO A 365 12.36 25.60 8.22
C PRO A 365 12.52 26.36 9.53
N ARG A 366 11.91 25.85 10.61
CA ARG A 366 12.06 26.40 11.97
C ARG A 366 13.11 25.68 12.81
N ASP A 367 13.55 24.52 12.34
CA ASP A 367 14.62 23.71 12.89
C ASP A 367 15.24 22.84 11.78
N GLU A 368 16.27 22.08 12.14
CA GLU A 368 17.02 21.23 11.21
C GLU A 368 16.23 19.99 10.74
N ASP A 369 15.29 19.50 11.54
CA ASP A 369 14.47 18.34 11.19
C ASP A 369 13.42 18.75 10.15
N GLU A 370 12.86 19.96 10.28
CA GLU A 370 11.99 20.57 9.25
C GLU A 370 12.75 20.90 7.97
N LYS A 371 14.01 21.31 8.07
CA LYS A 371 14.85 21.57 6.89
C LYS A 371 15.04 20.29 6.06
N ASP A 372 15.39 19.18 6.70
CA ASP A 372 15.52 17.87 6.02
C ASP A 372 14.20 17.43 5.37
N LEU A 373 13.09 17.56 6.10
CA LEU A 373 11.77 17.21 5.57
C LEU A 373 11.38 18.07 4.36
N LEU A 374 11.57 19.39 4.44
CA LEU A 374 11.26 20.32 3.35
C LEU A 374 12.16 20.09 2.13
N GLU A 375 13.41 19.70 2.33
CA GLU A 375 14.32 19.34 1.24
C GLU A 375 13.84 18.09 0.49
N LYS A 376 13.43 17.03 1.22
CA LYS A 376 12.82 15.83 0.62
C LYS A 376 11.53 16.16 -0.13
N ILE A 377 10.66 16.99 0.46
CA ILE A 377 9.44 17.47 -0.19
C ILE A 377 9.77 18.23 -1.48
N LYS A 378 10.76 19.14 -1.43
CA LYS A 378 11.19 19.94 -2.58
C LYS A 378 11.75 19.07 -3.70
N GLN A 379 12.64 18.12 -3.38
CA GLN A 379 13.19 17.18 -4.37
C GLN A 379 12.08 16.39 -5.06
N GLY A 380 11.15 15.81 -4.29
CA GLY A 380 10.01 15.08 -4.85
C GLY A 380 9.11 15.97 -5.73
N LYS A 381 8.79 17.19 -5.29
CA LYS A 381 8.00 18.14 -6.10
C LYS A 381 8.69 18.55 -7.39
N ASN A 382 10.01 18.75 -7.35
CA ASN A 382 10.79 19.09 -8.54
C ASN A 382 10.69 17.97 -9.56
N LEU A 383 10.92 16.71 -9.15
CA LEU A 383 10.77 15.55 -10.04
C LEU A 383 9.34 15.44 -10.62
N LEU A 384 8.31 15.60 -9.78
CA LEU A 384 6.91 15.59 -10.23
C LEU A 384 6.64 16.69 -11.28
N ASN A 385 7.21 17.88 -11.09
CA ASN A 385 7.09 19.00 -12.03
C ASN A 385 7.86 18.73 -13.32
N SER A 386 9.10 18.25 -13.25
CA SER A 386 9.92 17.92 -14.42
C SER A 386 9.26 16.87 -15.30
N LEU A 387 8.72 15.80 -14.71
CA LEU A 387 7.97 14.77 -15.45
C LEU A 387 6.72 15.33 -16.13
N TYR A 388 6.00 16.24 -15.47
CA TYR A 388 4.84 16.91 -16.08
C TYR A 388 5.24 17.81 -17.24
N ILE A 389 6.30 18.61 -17.07
CA ILE A 389 6.81 19.52 -18.09
C ILE A 389 7.31 18.72 -19.29
N ALA A 390 8.06 17.64 -19.07
CA ALA A 390 8.51 16.75 -20.15
C ALA A 390 7.35 16.22 -21.00
N VAL A 391 6.21 15.88 -20.38
CA VAL A 391 5.01 15.42 -21.09
C VAL A 391 4.35 16.52 -21.92
N VAL A 392 4.21 17.72 -21.36
CA VAL A 392 3.46 18.83 -21.98
C VAL A 392 4.30 19.55 -23.04
N ASP A 393 5.57 19.78 -22.75
CA ASP A 393 6.52 20.45 -23.64
C ASP A 393 7.16 19.47 -24.64
N ASN A 394 6.78 18.19 -24.58
CA ASN A 394 7.23 17.12 -25.47
C ASN A 394 8.76 17.06 -25.61
N TRP A 395 9.45 16.90 -24.48
CA TRP A 395 10.92 16.81 -24.45
C TRP A 395 11.42 15.68 -25.36
N GLU A 396 12.52 15.95 -26.06
CA GLU A 396 13.16 14.99 -26.96
C GLU A 396 14.40 14.39 -26.29
N ILE A 397 14.61 13.09 -26.50
CA ILE A 397 15.84 12.37 -26.12
C ILE A 397 16.74 12.33 -27.34
N ASP A 398 17.94 12.91 -27.25
CA ASP A 398 18.97 12.76 -28.28
C ASP A 398 19.67 11.41 -28.15
N GLU A 399 19.41 10.47 -29.07
CA GLU A 399 19.98 9.12 -29.04
C GLU A 399 21.53 9.10 -29.12
N ASN A 400 22.17 10.19 -29.54
CA ASN A 400 23.63 10.32 -29.60
C ASN A 400 24.24 10.84 -28.29
N CYS A 401 23.41 11.21 -27.33
CA CYS A 401 23.80 11.79 -26.07
C CYS A 401 23.54 10.81 -24.91
N PRO A 402 24.52 10.55 -24.03
CA PRO A 402 24.32 9.73 -22.85
C PRO A 402 23.33 10.42 -21.89
N PHE A 403 22.67 9.64 -21.04
CA PHE A 403 21.81 10.18 -19.97
C PHE A 403 22.60 10.33 -18.66
N GLU A 404 22.10 11.20 -17.78
CA GLU A 404 22.83 11.73 -16.61
C GLU A 404 23.50 10.69 -15.67
N ASN A 405 23.07 9.42 -15.66
CA ASN A 405 23.58 8.40 -14.74
C ASN A 405 24.76 7.55 -15.24
N GLU A 406 25.17 7.63 -16.52
CA GLU A 406 26.31 6.84 -17.03
C GLU A 406 27.67 7.26 -16.43
N ARG A 407 27.76 8.47 -15.86
CA ARG A 407 29.00 8.98 -15.23
C ARG A 407 29.21 8.45 -13.80
N THR A 408 28.14 8.25 -13.03
CA THR A 408 28.22 7.85 -11.61
C THR A 408 28.70 6.41 -11.42
N GLN A 409 28.52 5.55 -12.42
CA GLN A 409 29.00 4.16 -12.39
C GLN A 409 30.41 3.98 -12.99
N ASN A 410 30.87 4.89 -13.86
CA ASN A 410 32.17 4.77 -14.54
C ASN A 410 33.31 5.58 -13.91
N ASN A 411 33.03 6.57 -13.06
CA ASN A 411 34.08 7.41 -12.45
C ASN A 411 34.34 7.05 -10.99
N ASN A 412 35.16 6.02 -10.78
CA ASN A 412 35.88 5.79 -9.53
C ASN A 412 37.22 6.56 -9.49
N VAL A 413 37.27 7.76 -10.07
CA VAL A 413 38.44 8.64 -10.04
C VAL A 413 37.96 10.07 -9.81
N PHE A 414 38.12 10.54 -8.57
CA PHE A 414 38.22 11.96 -8.26
C PHE A 414 39.49 12.49 -8.96
N ASP A 415 39.35 13.02 -10.17
CA ASP A 415 40.34 13.93 -10.73
C ASP A 415 39.64 15.23 -11.10
N MET A 416 39.68 16.18 -10.16
CA MET A 416 39.38 17.59 -10.42
C MET A 416 40.56 18.17 -11.19
N SER A 417 40.66 17.90 -12.48
CA SER A 417 41.45 18.74 -13.35
C SER A 417 41.00 18.69 -14.81
N SER A 418 40.65 19.89 -15.29
CA SER A 418 40.67 20.34 -16.68
C SER A 418 39.41 20.22 -17.56
N SER A 419 39.17 21.35 -18.23
CA SER A 419 38.34 21.68 -19.40
C SER A 419 36.83 21.91 -19.24
N ASP A 420 36.49 23.18 -19.47
CA ASP A 420 35.18 23.78 -19.70
C ASP A 420 34.49 23.27 -20.98
N GLU A 421 33.91 22.06 -20.95
CA GLU A 421 32.79 21.70 -21.82
C GLU A 421 31.67 21.17 -20.90
N GLU A 422 30.56 21.92 -20.79
CA GLU A 422 29.34 21.42 -20.16
C GLU A 422 28.85 20.24 -21.03
N GLU A 423 29.31 19.04 -20.66
CA GLU A 423 28.94 17.79 -21.30
C GLU A 423 27.40 17.67 -21.21
N TYR A 424 26.72 17.84 -22.35
CA TYR A 424 25.27 17.80 -22.44
C TYR A 424 24.79 16.37 -22.20
N TYR A 425 23.77 16.19 -21.35
CA TYR A 425 23.16 14.90 -21.03
C TYR A 425 21.65 14.95 -21.19
N ASN A 426 21.04 13.84 -21.62
CA ASN A 426 19.59 13.72 -21.61
C ASN A 426 19.05 13.58 -20.18
N PRO A 427 18.06 14.39 -19.76
CA PRO A 427 17.42 14.23 -18.46
C PRO A 427 16.56 12.96 -18.45
N LEU A 428 16.57 12.22 -17.34
CA LEU A 428 15.79 10.98 -17.21
C LEU A 428 14.28 11.23 -17.38
N GLU A 429 13.81 12.39 -16.97
CA GLU A 429 12.40 12.79 -17.04
C GLU A 429 11.89 12.94 -18.47
N ALA A 430 12.76 13.15 -19.46
CA ALA A 430 12.38 13.20 -20.87
C ALA A 430 11.65 11.92 -21.32
N LEU A 431 11.93 10.79 -20.69
CA LEU A 431 11.24 9.53 -20.95
C LEU A 431 9.70 9.65 -20.80
N ALA A 432 9.22 10.53 -19.94
CA ALA A 432 7.79 10.75 -19.73
C ALA A 432 7.09 11.25 -21.02
N ALA A 433 7.79 11.98 -21.89
CA ALA A 433 7.29 12.42 -23.20
C ALA A 433 7.00 11.25 -24.15
N TYR A 434 7.60 10.08 -23.92
CA TYR A 434 7.46 8.89 -24.76
C TYR A 434 6.41 7.89 -24.25
N LEU A 435 5.71 8.21 -23.16
CA LEU A 435 4.57 7.41 -22.68
C LEU A 435 3.43 7.39 -23.71
N GLY A 436 2.68 6.29 -23.76
CA GLY A 436 1.42 6.25 -24.51
C GLY A 436 0.41 7.27 -23.96
N ILE A 437 -0.51 7.74 -24.80
CA ILE A 437 -1.46 8.83 -24.46
C ILE A 437 -2.22 8.55 -23.15
N GLU A 438 -2.69 7.32 -22.94
CA GLU A 438 -3.42 6.96 -21.71
C GLU A 438 -2.53 6.98 -20.47
N ASP A 439 -1.24 6.64 -20.61
CA ASP A 439 -0.29 6.71 -19.50
C ASP A 439 0.17 8.15 -19.24
N LYS A 440 0.26 9.01 -20.27
CA LYS A 440 0.42 10.48 -20.10
C LYS A 440 -0.74 11.07 -19.30
N LYS A 441 -1.98 10.72 -19.63
CA LYS A 441 -3.18 11.14 -18.88
C LYS A 441 -3.14 10.66 -17.42
N LYS A 442 -2.73 9.41 -17.18
CA LYS A 442 -2.55 8.87 -15.82
C LYS A 442 -1.46 9.61 -15.06
N LEU A 443 -0.31 9.89 -15.68
CA LEU A 443 0.78 10.67 -15.09
C LEU A 443 0.28 12.05 -14.65
N CYS A 444 -0.37 12.79 -15.55
CA CYS A 444 -0.95 14.10 -15.24
C CYS A 444 -1.96 14.02 -14.08
N SER A 445 -2.83 13.01 -14.07
CA SER A 445 -3.77 12.77 -12.98
C SER A 445 -3.08 12.49 -11.64
N ILE A 446 -2.01 11.68 -11.63
CA ILE A 446 -1.21 11.41 -10.43
C ILE A 446 -0.58 12.71 -9.89
N VAL A 447 0.01 13.54 -10.75
CA VAL A 447 0.60 14.82 -10.30
C VAL A 447 -0.47 15.84 -9.87
N GLY A 448 -1.73 15.62 -10.24
CA GLY A 448 -2.87 16.49 -9.90
C GLY A 448 -3.07 17.63 -10.91
N ARG A 449 -2.74 17.39 -12.18
CA ARG A 449 -2.87 18.35 -13.30
C ARG A 449 -3.62 17.71 -14.46
N SER A 450 -4.18 18.54 -15.34
CA SER A 450 -4.76 18.07 -16.59
C SER A 450 -3.67 17.77 -17.61
N TYR A 451 -3.87 16.73 -18.42
CA TYR A 451 -3.07 16.52 -19.61
C TYR A 451 -3.44 17.58 -20.66
N LEU A 452 -2.40 18.17 -21.27
CA LEU A 452 -2.52 19.11 -22.38
C LEU A 452 -1.81 18.45 -23.56
N GLU A 453 -2.50 18.36 -24.71
CA GLU A 453 -1.86 17.90 -25.93
C GLU A 453 -0.78 18.92 -26.32
N PRO A 454 0.45 18.47 -26.63
CA PRO A 454 1.50 19.37 -27.08
C PRO A 454 1.05 20.14 -28.33
N GLU A 455 1.32 21.44 -28.38
CA GLU A 455 1.05 22.22 -29.59
C GLU A 455 1.95 21.69 -30.72
N GLU A 456 1.35 21.17 -31.79
CA GLU A 456 2.08 20.85 -33.01
C GLU A 456 2.74 22.15 -33.50
N GLN A 457 4.08 22.18 -33.51
CA GLN A 457 4.80 23.22 -34.23
C GLN A 457 4.41 23.09 -35.69
N LYS A 458 3.48 23.93 -36.16
CA LYS A 458 3.26 24.13 -37.58
C LYS A 458 4.59 24.59 -38.15
N GLU A 459 5.27 23.70 -38.88
CA GLU A 459 6.37 24.06 -39.76
C GLU A 459 5.91 25.28 -40.56
N LYS A 460 6.52 26.44 -40.28
CA LYS A 460 6.46 27.55 -41.21
C LYS A 460 7.26 27.11 -42.41
N ASP A 461 6.53 26.58 -43.38
CA ASP A 461 6.98 26.41 -44.75
C ASP A 461 7.23 27.81 -45.32
N ASP A 462 8.38 28.42 -44.94
CA ASP A 462 8.91 29.65 -45.53
C ASP A 462 9.48 29.29 -46.92
N ASN A 463 8.59 28.85 -47.80
CA ASN A 463 8.78 28.90 -49.24
C ASN A 463 7.95 30.06 -49.81
N LEU A 464 8.38 31.28 -49.52
CA LEU A 464 8.06 32.45 -50.33
C LEU A 464 9.35 33.03 -50.90
N VAL A 465 9.58 32.62 -52.15
CA VAL A 465 10.61 33.05 -53.09
C VAL A 465 10.79 34.59 -53.08
N PRO A 466 12.04 35.11 -53.08
CA PRO A 466 12.28 36.53 -53.28
C PRO A 466 12.18 36.90 -54.78
N HIS A 467 11.29 37.86 -55.05
CA HIS A 467 11.14 38.73 -56.24
C HIS A 467 11.02 38.12 -57.64
#